data_AF-W4PKT6-F1
#
_entry.id   AF-W4PKT6-F1
#
_cell.length_a   1.000
_cell.length_b   1.000
_cell.length_c   1.000
_cell.angle_alpha   90.00
_cell.angle_beta   90.00
_cell.angle_gamma   90.00
#
_symmetry.space_group_name_H-M   'P 1'
#
loop_
_entity.id
_entity.type
_entity.pdbx_description
1 polymer ?
#
loop_
_entity_poly.entity_id
_entity_poly.type
_entity_poly.pdbx_seq_one_letter_code
_entity_poly.pdbx_strand_id
1 'polypeptide(L)'
;MGNLDALRDWGYAKDYIECMWLMLQHHTPEDFVIATGEMHTVREFATLAFKEAGIEIRWEGKGVDEKGFDVATGKALVEVDPKYFRPAEVEQLLGDPTKAKTVLGWNPRKTSFEDLVKVMVRHDMEKVKRMIAGKH
;
A
#
# COMPACT_ATOMS: atom_id res chain seq x y z
N MET A 1 -12.85 -7.73 1.41
CA MET A 1 -11.44 -7.65 1.85
C MET A 1 -11.25 -8.59 3.05
N GLY A 2 -10.01 -8.92 3.40
CA GLY A 2 -9.70 -9.70 4.62
C GLY A 2 -9.57 -8.79 5.84
N ASN A 3 -8.52 -8.98 6.64
CA ASN A 3 -8.23 -8.13 7.80
C ASN A 3 -7.87 -6.69 7.38
N LEU A 4 -8.76 -5.73 7.69
CA LEU A 4 -8.57 -4.31 7.40
C LEU A 4 -7.54 -3.62 8.31
N ASP A 5 -7.27 -4.20 9.48
CA ASP A 5 -6.37 -3.64 10.49
C ASP A 5 -4.94 -4.18 10.36
N ALA A 6 -4.68 -5.06 9.38
CA ALA A 6 -3.33 -5.55 9.11
C ALA A 6 -2.40 -4.38 8.74
N LEU A 7 -1.24 -4.32 9.41
CA LEU A 7 -0.25 -3.25 9.29
C LEU A 7 0.91 -3.68 8.39
N ARG A 8 1.27 -2.83 7.43
CA ARG A 8 2.33 -3.11 6.46
C ARG A 8 3.20 -1.89 6.23
N ASP A 9 4.51 -2.13 6.12
CA ASP A 9 5.47 -1.22 5.53
C ASP A 9 5.44 -1.37 4.00
N TRP A 10 4.88 -0.38 3.31
CA TRP A 10 4.71 -0.37 1.86
C TRP A 10 5.65 0.62 1.20
N GLY A 11 6.62 0.11 0.44
CA GLY A 11 7.51 0.92 -0.40
C GLY A 11 7.22 0.79 -1.89
N TYR A 12 7.73 1.75 -2.66
CA TYR A 12 7.65 1.72 -4.11
C TYR A 12 8.77 0.87 -4.71
N ALA A 13 8.39 -0.11 -5.54
CA ALA A 13 9.34 -1.07 -6.13
C ALA A 13 10.52 -0.39 -6.85
N LYS A 14 10.31 0.74 -7.55
CA LYS A 14 11.41 1.44 -8.24
C LYS A 14 12.49 1.94 -7.27
N ASP A 15 12.09 2.43 -6.10
CA ASP A 15 13.02 2.91 -5.08
C ASP A 15 13.78 1.74 -4.45
N TYR A 16 13.16 0.56 -4.37
CA TYR A 16 13.81 -0.64 -3.83
C TYR A 16 14.86 -1.21 -4.80
N ILE A 17 14.59 -1.18 -6.11
CA ILE A 17 15.57 -1.59 -7.13
C ILE A 17 16.80 -0.67 -7.12
N GLU A 18 16.62 0.63 -6.88
CA GLU A 18 17.74 1.56 -6.68
C GLU A 18 18.62 1.14 -5.50
N CYS A 19 18.02 0.72 -4.38
CA CYS A 19 18.75 0.18 -3.23
C CYS A 19 19.53 -1.10 -3.58
N MET A 20 18.92 -2.03 -4.32
CA MET A 20 19.59 -3.25 -4.78
C MET A 20 20.82 -2.93 -5.65
N TRP A 21 20.71 -1.92 -6.52
CA TRP A 21 21.85 -1.45 -7.32
C TRP A 21 22.95 -0.84 -6.44
N LEU A 22 22.59 -0.01 -5.46
CA LEU A 22 23.53 0.59 -4.49
C LEU A 22 24.29 -0.47 -3.69
N MET A 23 23.62 -1.54 -3.26
CA MET A 23 24.25 -2.66 -2.55
C MET A 23 25.40 -3.29 -3.36
N LEU A 24 25.25 -3.39 -4.68
CA LEU A 24 26.28 -3.92 -5.57
C LEU A 24 27.45 -2.95 -5.79
N GLN A 25 27.28 -1.66 -5.49
CA GLN A 25 28.35 -0.66 -5.56
C GLN A 25 29.16 -0.57 -4.26
N HIS A 26 28.68 -1.19 -3.18
CA HIS A 26 29.37 -1.18 -1.89
C HIS A 26 30.60 -2.07 -1.90
N HIS A 27 31.71 -1.61 -1.29
CA HIS A 27 33.00 -2.28 -1.38
C HIS A 27 33.05 -3.65 -0.69
N THR A 28 32.26 -3.85 0.35
CA THR A 28 32.22 -5.10 1.12
C THR A 28 30.82 -5.71 1.00
N PRO A 29 30.68 -7.00 0.67
CA PRO A 29 29.36 -7.62 0.61
C PRO A 29 28.72 -7.66 2.00
N GLU A 30 27.49 -7.18 2.09
CA GLU A 30 26.74 -7.09 3.34
C GLU A 30 25.24 -7.24 3.09
N ASP A 31 24.52 -7.70 4.12
CA ASP A 31 23.06 -7.76 4.10
C ASP A 31 22.44 -6.45 4.62
N PHE A 32 21.32 -6.05 4.00
CA PHE A 32 20.61 -4.82 4.32
C PHE A 32 19.10 -5.09 4.39
N VAL A 33 18.43 -4.50 5.39
CA VAL A 33 16.96 -4.39 5.41
C VAL A 33 16.56 -3.24 4.50
N ILE A 34 15.66 -3.52 3.55
CA ILE A 34 15.10 -2.54 2.62
C ILE A 34 13.61 -2.39 2.95
N ALA A 35 13.25 -1.24 3.52
CA ALA A 35 11.91 -0.92 3.99
C ALA A 35 11.74 0.60 4.08
N THR A 36 10.52 1.12 4.29
CA THR A 36 10.31 2.57 4.48
C THR A 36 10.50 3.00 5.94
N GLY A 37 10.28 2.09 6.88
CA GLY A 37 10.26 2.35 8.32
C GLY A 37 8.95 3.01 8.78
N GLU A 38 7.88 2.92 7.99
CA GLU A 38 6.55 3.44 8.29
C GLU A 38 5.52 2.35 7.97
N MET A 39 4.48 2.22 8.81
CA MET A 39 3.41 1.24 8.60
C MET A 39 2.07 1.93 8.43
N HIS A 40 1.26 1.38 7.54
CA HIS A 40 -0.12 1.78 7.32
C HIS A 40 -1.04 0.56 7.37
N THR A 41 -2.32 0.80 7.65
CA THR A 41 -3.32 -0.28 7.66
C THR A 41 -3.87 -0.53 6.25
N VAL A 42 -4.42 -1.73 6.02
CA VAL A 42 -5.19 -2.02 4.79
C VAL A 42 -6.39 -1.06 4.64
N ARG A 43 -7.03 -0.69 5.76
CA ARG A 43 -8.10 0.32 5.81
C ARG A 43 -7.63 1.68 5.31
N GLU A 44 -6.48 2.14 5.76
CA GLU A 44 -5.90 3.43 5.36
C GLU A 44 -5.59 3.43 3.86
N PHE A 45 -4.97 2.35 3.35
CA PHE A 45 -4.74 2.17 1.92
C PHE A 45 -6.04 2.29 1.13
N ALA A 46 -7.08 1.53 1.52
CA ALA A 46 -8.38 1.57 0.86
C ALA A 46 -8.99 2.98 0.90
N THR A 47 -8.94 3.65 2.05
CA THR A 47 -9.48 5.00 2.24
C THR A 47 -8.79 6.00 1.29
N LEU A 48 -7.46 5.99 1.21
CA LEU A 48 -6.70 6.86 0.31
C LEU A 48 -6.96 6.51 -1.17
N ALA A 49 -7.09 5.22 -1.49
CA ALA A 49 -7.35 4.79 -2.85
C ALA A 49 -8.72 5.25 -3.36
N PHE A 50 -9.77 5.10 -2.55
CA PHE A 50 -11.10 5.64 -2.87
C PHE A 50 -11.08 7.16 -2.97
N LYS A 51 -10.37 7.85 -2.06
CA LYS A 51 -10.24 9.30 -2.10
C LYS A 51 -9.60 9.79 -3.39
N GLU A 52 -8.54 9.12 -3.88
CA GLU A 52 -7.92 9.45 -5.17
C GLU A 52 -8.87 9.17 -6.35
N ALA A 53 -9.76 8.19 -6.23
CA ALA A 53 -10.83 7.93 -7.19
C ALA A 53 -12.04 8.89 -7.06
N GLY A 54 -11.96 9.90 -6.17
CA GLY A 54 -13.02 10.88 -5.96
C GLY A 54 -14.18 10.40 -5.08
N ILE A 55 -13.97 9.35 -4.28
CA ILE A 55 -14.98 8.73 -3.41
C ILE A 55 -14.54 8.87 -1.96
N GLU A 56 -15.40 9.46 -1.13
CA GLU A 56 -15.18 9.51 0.31
C GLU A 56 -15.81 8.29 0.99
N ILE A 57 -15.02 7.56 1.78
CA ILE A 57 -15.46 6.34 2.48
C ILE A 57 -15.65 6.62 3.96
N ARG A 58 -16.82 6.21 4.48
CA ARG A 58 -17.12 6.11 5.90
C ARG A 58 -17.13 4.64 6.32
N TRP A 59 -16.40 4.31 7.38
CA TRP A 59 -16.33 2.96 7.92
C TRP A 59 -17.36 2.78 9.04
N GLU A 60 -18.09 1.67 9.02
CA GLU A 60 -19.05 1.29 10.07
C GLU A 60 -19.00 -0.20 10.35
N GLY A 61 -19.34 -0.58 11.58
CA GLY A 61 -19.23 -1.96 12.05
C GLY A 61 -17.83 -2.25 12.60
N LYS A 62 -17.55 -3.52 12.89
CA LYS A 62 -16.26 -4.00 13.43
C LYS A 62 -15.99 -5.41 12.96
N GLY A 63 -14.72 -5.76 12.78
CA GLY A 63 -14.30 -7.12 12.44
C GLY A 63 -14.94 -7.58 11.12
N VAL A 64 -15.58 -8.75 11.13
CA VAL A 64 -16.21 -9.33 9.93
C VAL A 64 -17.47 -8.58 9.48
N ASP A 65 -18.12 -7.83 10.39
CA ASP A 65 -19.32 -7.05 10.08
C ASP A 65 -18.97 -5.63 9.60
N GLU A 66 -17.68 -5.31 9.50
CA GLU A 66 -17.24 -3.99 9.09
C GLU A 66 -17.38 -3.75 7.58
N LYS A 67 -17.87 -2.56 7.24
CA LYS A 67 -18.12 -2.13 5.86
C LYS A 67 -17.64 -0.70 5.63
N GLY A 68 -17.21 -0.45 4.40
CA GLY A 68 -16.88 0.88 3.89
C GLY A 68 -18.01 1.38 2.98
N PHE A 69 -18.65 2.47 3.37
CA PHE A 69 -19.75 3.09 2.64
C PHE A 69 -19.29 4.36 1.94
N ASP A 70 -19.69 4.52 0.68
CA ASP A 70 -19.60 5.80 -0.01
C ASP A 70 -20.49 6.83 0.68
N VAL A 71 -19.89 7.92 1.16
CA VAL A 71 -20.60 9.01 1.85
C VAL A 71 -21.65 9.66 0.93
N ALA A 72 -21.37 9.78 -0.36
CA ALA A 72 -22.26 10.48 -1.29
C ALA A 72 -23.51 9.66 -1.64
N THR A 73 -23.36 8.33 -1.76
CA THR A 73 -24.45 7.47 -2.25
C THR A 73 -25.05 6.55 -1.19
N GLY A 74 -24.40 6.40 -0.03
CA GLY A 74 -24.76 5.44 1.00
C GLY A 74 -24.55 3.98 0.61
N LYS A 75 -23.93 3.70 -0.55
CA LYS A 75 -23.68 2.33 -1.02
C LYS A 75 -22.49 1.73 -0.29
N ALA A 76 -22.61 0.47 0.12
CA ALA A 76 -21.47 -0.32 0.58
C ALA A 76 -20.55 -0.61 -0.62
N LEU A 77 -19.30 -0.12 -0.56
CA LEU A 77 -18.27 -0.36 -1.56
C LEU A 77 -17.19 -1.33 -1.09
N VAL A 78 -17.04 -1.49 0.24
CA VAL A 78 -16.12 -2.45 0.85
C VAL A 78 -16.88 -3.28 1.87
N GLU A 79 -16.69 -4.59 1.82
CA GLU A 79 -17.15 -5.54 2.83
C GLU A 79 -16.00 -6.46 3.25
N VAL A 80 -15.99 -6.89 4.51
CA VAL A 80 -15.05 -7.91 5.01
C VAL A 80 -15.60 -9.30 4.74
N ASP A 81 -14.77 -10.18 4.19
CA ASP A 81 -15.14 -11.57 3.91
C ASP A 81 -14.14 -12.51 4.61
N PRO A 82 -14.60 -13.37 5.55
CA PRO A 82 -13.76 -14.31 6.29
C PRO A 82 -12.86 -15.18 5.42
N LYS A 83 -13.25 -15.47 4.17
CA LYS A 83 -12.44 -16.30 3.25
C LYS A 83 -11.08 -15.70 2.91
N TYR A 84 -10.90 -14.40 3.10
CA TYR A 84 -9.63 -13.70 2.84
C TYR A 84 -8.74 -13.58 4.08
N PHE A 85 -9.16 -14.09 5.24
CA PHE A 85 -8.31 -14.18 6.42
C PHE A 85 -7.34 -15.34 6.27
N ARG A 86 -6.10 -15.14 6.71
CA ARG A 86 -5.09 -16.19 6.70
C ARG A 86 -5.11 -16.96 8.03
N PRO A 87 -5.00 -18.30 8.02
CA PRO A 87 -4.90 -19.09 9.26
C PRO A 87 -3.72 -18.68 10.16
N ALA A 88 -2.63 -18.21 9.54
CA ALA A 88 -1.50 -17.58 10.21
C ALA A 88 -1.37 -16.16 9.63
N GLU A 89 -2.01 -15.20 10.29
CA GLU A 89 -1.93 -13.79 9.89
C GLU A 89 -0.63 -13.18 10.42
N VAL A 90 0.05 -12.42 9.57
CA VAL A 90 1.12 -11.55 10.05
C VAL A 90 0.47 -10.22 10.36
N GLU A 91 0.30 -9.92 11.63
CA GLU A 91 -0.41 -8.72 12.07
C GLU A 91 0.35 -7.45 11.68
N GLN A 92 1.68 -7.45 11.86
CA GLN A 92 2.53 -6.28 11.64
C GLN A 92 3.84 -6.65 10.97
N LEU A 93 4.27 -5.82 10.01
CA LEU A 93 5.59 -5.88 9.37
C LEU A 93 6.14 -4.46 9.28
N LEU A 94 7.16 -4.17 10.09
CA LEU A 94 7.91 -2.92 10.10
C LEU A 94 9.39 -3.23 9.89
N GLY A 95 9.99 -2.69 8.84
CA GLY A 95 11.43 -2.83 8.63
C GLY A 95 12.20 -1.64 9.22
N ASP A 96 13.44 -1.88 9.65
CA ASP A 96 14.37 -0.81 10.03
C ASP A 96 15.41 -0.59 8.90
N PRO A 97 15.25 0.43 8.05
CA PRO A 97 16.18 0.71 6.96
C PRO A 97 17.40 1.55 7.40
N THR A 98 17.65 1.73 8.71
CA THR A 98 18.72 2.61 9.21
C THR A 98 20.07 2.27 8.58
N LYS A 99 20.44 0.99 8.52
CA LYS A 99 21.71 0.55 7.91
C LYS A 99 21.81 0.93 6.44
N ALA A 100 20.77 0.68 5.65
CA ALA A 100 20.75 1.01 4.22
C ALA A 100 20.84 2.53 4.00
N LYS A 101 20.16 3.32 4.85
CA LYS A 101 20.23 4.77 4.81
C LYS A 101 21.62 5.30 5.15
N THR A 102 22.25 4.80 6.21
CA THR A 102 23.54 5.32 6.69
C THR A 102 24.72 4.86 5.84
N VAL A 103 24.72 3.60 5.40
CA VAL A 103 25.85 2.99 4.68
C VAL A 103 25.76 3.24 3.19
N LEU A 104 24.58 3.07 2.59
CA LEU A 104 24.39 3.19 1.13
C LEU A 104 23.92 4.59 0.70
N GLY A 105 23.58 5.47 1.65
CA GLY A 105 22.98 6.77 1.36
C GLY A 105 21.57 6.68 0.74
N TRP A 106 20.92 5.51 0.80
CA TRP A 106 19.60 5.29 0.20
C TRP A 106 18.51 6.05 0.95
N ASN A 107 17.56 6.65 0.23
CA ASN A 107 16.39 7.29 0.83
C ASN A 107 15.19 6.31 0.88
N PRO A 108 14.85 5.75 2.05
CA PRO A 108 13.77 4.77 2.19
C PRO A 108 12.36 5.32 1.92
N ARG A 109 12.21 6.65 1.91
CA ARG A 109 10.92 7.35 1.73
C ARG A 109 10.99 8.33 0.57
N LYS A 110 11.75 7.98 -0.47
CA LYS A 110 11.84 8.78 -1.70
C LYS A 110 10.46 8.97 -2.33
N THR A 111 9.66 7.90 -2.38
CA THR A 111 8.23 7.93 -2.67
C THR A 111 7.44 7.75 -1.38
N SER A 112 6.52 8.67 -1.06
CA SER A 112 5.67 8.51 0.12
C SER A 112 4.59 7.46 -0.11
N PHE A 113 3.97 7.00 0.98
CA PHE A 113 2.84 6.09 0.92
C PHE A 113 1.66 6.65 0.09
N GLU A 114 1.33 7.93 0.27
CA GLU A 114 0.24 8.58 -0.48
C GLU A 114 0.58 8.70 -1.96
N ASP A 115 1.82 9.01 -2.31
CA ASP A 115 2.24 9.09 -3.71
C ASP A 115 2.25 7.72 -4.38
N LEU A 116 2.63 6.66 -3.66
CA LEU A 116 2.48 5.28 -4.11
C LEU A 116 1.00 4.97 -4.43
N VAL A 117 0.09 5.25 -3.49
CA VAL A 117 -1.35 5.03 -3.70
C VAL A 117 -1.86 5.81 -4.92
N LYS A 118 -1.50 7.09 -5.05
CA LYS A 118 -1.89 7.92 -6.20
C LYS A 118 -1.43 7.33 -7.53
N VAL A 119 -0.17 6.92 -7.63
CA VAL A 119 0.40 6.37 -8.86
C VAL A 119 -0.34 5.09 -9.26
N MET A 120 -0.66 4.22 -8.29
CA MET A 120 -1.40 2.98 -8.53
C MET A 120 -2.82 3.27 -9.05
N VAL A 121 -3.58 4.09 -8.31
CA VAL A 121 -4.99 4.37 -8.63
C VAL A 121 -5.12 5.08 -9.98
N ARG A 122 -4.31 6.11 -10.24
CA ARG A 122 -4.34 6.83 -11.54
C ARG A 122 -4.08 5.89 -12.71
N HIS A 123 -3.09 5.00 -12.57
CA HIS A 123 -2.78 4.04 -13.62
C HIS A 123 -3.96 3.11 -13.91
N ASP A 124 -4.59 2.55 -12.86
CA ASP A 124 -5.72 1.65 -13.01
C ASP A 124 -6.97 2.37 -13.55
N MET A 125 -7.23 3.61 -13.13
CA MET A 125 -8.32 4.43 -13.68
C MET A 125 -8.14 4.66 -15.19
N GLU A 126 -6.93 5.01 -15.61
CA GLU A 126 -6.62 5.25 -17.03
C GLU A 126 -6.73 3.98 -17.86
N LYS A 127 -6.32 2.85 -17.30
CA LYS A 127 -6.48 1.53 -17.90
C LYS A 127 -7.95 1.18 -18.08
N VAL A 128 -8.78 1.36 -17.04
CA VAL A 128 -10.23 1.09 -17.10
C VAL A 128 -10.91 2.01 -18.11
N LYS A 129 -10.57 3.30 -18.14
CA LYS A 129 -11.10 4.27 -19.11
C LYS A 129 -10.85 3.83 -20.56
N ARG A 130 -9.64 3.35 -20.86
CA ARG A 130 -9.30 2.81 -22.19
C ARG A 130 -10.09 1.54 -22.53
N MET A 131 -10.25 0.64 -21.55
CA MET A 131 -11.03 -0.60 -21.73
C MET A 131 -12.51 -0.33 -22.01
N ILE A 132 -13.09 0.70 -21.41
CA ILE A 132 -14.48 1.10 -21.67
C ILE A 132 -14.58 1.73 -23.07
N ALA A 133 -13.65 2.62 -23.43
CA ALA A 133 -13.64 3.29 -24.73
C ALA A 133 -13.46 2.33 -25.93
N GLY A 134 -12.71 1.25 -25.76
CA GLY A 134 -12.49 0.23 -26.81
C GLY A 134 -13.59 -0.83 -26.93
N LYS A 135 -14.65 -0.75 -26.13
CA LYS A 135 -15.83 -1.66 -26.21
C LYS A 135 -16.97 -1.06 -27.05
N HIS A 136 -16.75 0.05 -27.73
CA HIS A 136 -17.67 0.67 -28.69
C HIS A 136 -16.95 0.79 -30.03
#